data_AF-A0A0C2EWR7-F1
#
_entry.id   AF-A0A0C2EWR7-F1
#
_cell.length_a   1.000
_cell.length_b   1.000
_cell.length_c   1.000
_cell.angle_alpha   90.00
_cell.angle_beta   90.00
_cell.angle_gamma   90.00
#
_symmetry.space_group_name_H-M   'P 1'
#
loop_
_entity.id
_entity.type
_entity.pdbx_description
1 polymer ?
#
loop_
_entity_poly.entity_id
_entity_poly.type
_entity_poly.pdbx_seq_one_letter_code
_entity_poly.pdbx_strand_id
1 'polypeptide(L)'
;MEKMSFQEEPTTTSHQLDDDDARALQARFHFTDAVTVFKELDRAAEAGKDRIDDLVVGNVTPANFRRVEAERDRLDRRVRLFYLSEKSTLFITIPTAPHETGHGYLYNLVEQAIWQMGANDQWRNYYATKFPISKGGGSSGEGDSAGGPRTKNSDRSTYWPTLVIEMGAQHTRERPHVPFQPCWSLRPDNGSRYHGLALNQFYKCRSLVV
;
A
#
# COMPACT_ATOMS: atom_id res chain seq x y z
N MET A 1 -46.94 -4.90 29.53
CA MET A 1 -45.50 -4.78 29.20
C MET A 1 -45.13 -5.97 28.34
N GLU A 2 -45.12 -5.75 27.03
CA GLU A 2 -44.92 -6.77 26.01
C GLU A 2 -43.43 -6.79 25.63
N LYS A 3 -42.79 -7.95 25.70
CA LYS A 3 -41.35 -8.12 25.41
C LYS A 3 -41.16 -8.17 23.90
N MET A 4 -40.60 -7.10 23.32
CA MET A 4 -40.09 -7.12 21.94
C MET A 4 -38.79 -7.91 21.90
N SER A 5 -38.85 -9.09 21.27
CA SER A 5 -37.70 -9.92 20.92
C SER A 5 -37.16 -9.46 19.57
N PHE A 6 -35.95 -8.89 19.56
CA PHE A 6 -35.25 -8.52 18.33
C PHE A 6 -34.47 -9.75 17.83
N GLN A 7 -34.87 -10.31 16.70
CA GLN A 7 -34.11 -11.36 16.01
C GLN A 7 -33.13 -10.69 15.06
N GLU A 8 -31.84 -10.80 15.34
CA GLU A 8 -30.78 -10.37 14.43
C GLU A 8 -30.55 -11.46 13.37
N GLU A 9 -30.92 -11.17 12.12
CA GLU A 9 -30.61 -12.00 10.95
C GLU A 9 -29.13 -11.78 10.55
N PRO A 10 -28.31 -12.84 10.45
CA PRO A 10 -26.91 -12.71 10.06
C PRO A 10 -26.80 -12.39 8.56
N THR A 11 -26.65 -11.10 8.25
CA THR A 11 -26.45 -10.64 6.87
C THR A 11 -25.01 -10.90 6.43
N THR A 12 -24.74 -12.10 5.93
CA THR A 12 -23.45 -12.43 5.32
C THR A 12 -23.43 -11.90 3.89
N THR A 13 -23.05 -10.64 3.72
CA THR A 13 -22.84 -10.06 2.40
C THR A 13 -21.51 -10.56 1.85
N SER A 14 -21.54 -11.59 1.00
CA SER A 14 -20.37 -11.97 0.21
C SER A 14 -20.11 -10.89 -0.83
N HIS A 15 -19.18 -9.98 -0.54
CA HIS A 15 -18.71 -8.99 -1.50
C HIS A 15 -17.93 -9.72 -2.60
N GLN A 16 -18.57 -9.96 -3.75
CA GLN A 16 -17.86 -10.33 -4.97
C GLN A 16 -16.95 -9.14 -5.32
N LEU A 17 -15.66 -9.40 -5.45
CA LEU A 17 -14.71 -8.42 -5.99
C LEU A 17 -15.03 -8.26 -7.48
N ASP A 18 -15.10 -7.03 -7.98
CA ASP A 18 -15.23 -6.77 -9.41
C ASP A 18 -14.01 -7.39 -10.13
N ASP A 19 -14.22 -8.08 -11.27
CA ASP A 19 -13.17 -8.83 -12.00
C ASP A 19 -11.94 -7.98 -12.36
N ASP A 20 -12.11 -6.66 -12.49
CA ASP A 20 -11.04 -5.71 -12.77
C ASP A 20 -10.02 -5.59 -11.62
N ASP A 21 -10.48 -5.70 -10.37
CA ASP A 21 -9.63 -5.62 -9.18
C ASP A 21 -8.73 -6.86 -9.05
N ALA A 22 -9.25 -8.02 -9.47
CA ALA A 22 -8.51 -9.27 -9.48
C ALA A 22 -7.33 -9.23 -10.48
N ARG A 23 -7.48 -8.50 -11.60
CA ARG A 23 -6.43 -8.33 -12.61
C ARG A 23 -5.29 -7.42 -12.14
N ALA A 24 -5.60 -6.33 -11.43
CA ALA A 24 -4.58 -5.39 -10.95
C ALA A 24 -3.57 -6.03 -9.97
N LEU A 25 -4.01 -7.06 -9.24
CA LEU A 25 -3.19 -7.83 -8.30
C LEU A 25 -2.50 -9.03 -8.93
N GLN A 26 -2.66 -9.24 -10.24
CA GLN A 26 -2.03 -10.36 -10.91
C GLN A 26 -0.51 -10.18 -10.90
N ALA A 27 0.17 -11.11 -10.26
CA ALA A 27 1.62 -11.15 -10.24
C ALA A 27 2.17 -11.06 -11.67
N ARG A 28 3.06 -10.09 -11.91
CA ARG A 28 3.73 -9.96 -13.22
C ARG A 28 4.70 -11.10 -13.46
N PHE A 29 5.27 -11.62 -12.38
CA PHE A 29 6.05 -12.86 -12.36
C PHE A 29 6.01 -13.51 -10.98
N HIS A 30 6.40 -14.78 -10.91
CA HIS A 30 6.49 -15.54 -9.67
C HIS A 30 7.93 -15.58 -9.18
N PHE A 31 8.09 -15.50 -7.86
CA PHE A 31 9.40 -15.52 -7.21
C PHE A 31 10.17 -16.81 -7.52
N THR A 32 11.43 -16.66 -7.94
CA THR A 32 12.41 -17.75 -8.06
C THR A 32 13.51 -17.57 -7.02
N ASP A 33 14.18 -16.44 -7.06
CA ASP A 33 15.28 -16.03 -6.19
C ASP A 33 15.39 -14.50 -6.17
N ALA A 34 16.08 -13.96 -5.15
CA ALA A 34 16.18 -12.52 -4.97
C ALA A 34 16.96 -11.82 -6.10
N VAL A 35 17.98 -12.46 -6.68
CA VAL A 35 18.76 -11.88 -7.78
C VAL A 35 17.89 -11.70 -9.02
N THR A 36 17.07 -12.71 -9.33
CA THR A 36 16.13 -12.64 -10.46
C THR A 36 15.08 -11.55 -10.25
N VAL A 37 14.59 -11.34 -9.02
CA VAL A 37 13.68 -10.22 -8.72
C VAL A 37 14.28 -8.87 -9.11
N PHE A 38 15.55 -8.61 -8.75
CA PHE A 38 16.20 -7.34 -9.10
C PHE A 38 16.55 -7.23 -10.58
N LYS A 39 16.86 -8.34 -11.27
CA LYS A 39 17.02 -8.34 -12.74
C LYS A 39 15.72 -7.97 -13.46
N GLU A 40 14.59 -8.50 -13.01
CA GLU A 40 13.29 -8.14 -13.58
C GLU A 40 12.91 -6.69 -13.24
N LEU A 41 13.30 -6.20 -12.06
CA LEU A 41 13.13 -4.80 -11.69
C LEU A 41 13.94 -3.86 -12.61
N ASP A 42 15.20 -4.21 -12.89
CA ASP A 42 16.06 -3.45 -13.81
C ASP A 42 15.48 -3.46 -15.23
N ARG A 43 15.03 -4.64 -15.70
CA ARG A 43 14.35 -4.76 -17.00
C ARG A 43 13.09 -3.90 -17.06
N ALA A 44 12.27 -3.89 -16.01
CA ALA A 44 11.05 -3.08 -15.95
C ALA A 44 11.37 -1.58 -16.00
N ALA A 45 12.39 -1.14 -15.24
CA ALA A 45 12.85 0.23 -15.22
C ALA A 45 13.41 0.68 -16.60
N GLU A 46 14.15 -0.19 -17.29
CA GLU A 46 14.70 0.08 -18.61
C GLU A 46 13.62 0.12 -19.71
N ALA A 47 12.71 -0.87 -19.72
CA ALA A 47 11.66 -1.00 -20.72
C ALA A 47 10.61 0.11 -20.62
N GLY A 48 10.38 0.61 -19.41
CA GLY A 48 9.32 1.55 -19.10
C GLY A 48 9.84 2.87 -18.56
N LYS A 49 10.94 3.43 -19.10
CA LYS A 49 11.44 4.78 -18.72
C LYS A 49 10.26 5.73 -18.50
N ASP A 50 10.03 6.07 -17.23
CA ASP A 50 8.99 6.95 -16.68
C ASP A 50 7.54 6.44 -16.62
N ARG A 51 7.26 5.19 -16.99
CA ARG A 51 5.89 4.65 -17.00
C ARG A 51 5.65 3.52 -16.00
N ILE A 52 6.67 2.71 -15.71
CA ILE A 52 6.56 1.64 -14.71
C ILE A 52 7.20 2.14 -13.42
N ASP A 53 6.41 2.30 -12.38
CA ASP A 53 6.87 2.64 -11.02
C ASP A 53 6.65 1.50 -10.01
N ASP A 54 6.17 0.34 -10.47
CA ASP A 54 5.86 -0.80 -9.62
C ASP A 54 6.19 -2.17 -10.24
N LEU A 55 6.40 -3.17 -9.38
CA LEU A 55 6.56 -4.56 -9.74
C LEU A 55 5.87 -5.47 -8.71
N VAL A 56 4.94 -6.31 -9.18
CA VAL A 56 4.20 -7.27 -8.35
C VAL A 56 4.77 -8.68 -8.53
N VAL A 57 5.25 -9.25 -7.43
CA VAL A 57 5.86 -10.59 -7.37
C VAL A 57 4.95 -11.56 -6.61
N GLY A 58 4.54 -12.64 -7.25
CA GLY A 58 3.73 -13.71 -6.63
C GLY A 58 4.57 -14.83 -6.00
N ASN A 59 3.92 -15.71 -5.24
CA ASN A 59 4.52 -16.88 -4.58
C ASN A 59 5.70 -16.53 -3.65
N VAL A 60 5.65 -15.36 -3.03
CA VAL A 60 6.67 -14.93 -2.06
C VAL A 60 6.28 -15.46 -0.69
N THR A 61 7.10 -16.34 -0.12
CA THR A 61 6.98 -16.76 1.29
C THR A 61 7.65 -15.74 2.21
N PRO A 62 7.42 -15.76 3.54
CA PRO A 62 8.13 -14.87 4.46
C PRO A 62 9.65 -15.06 4.44
N ALA A 63 10.14 -16.27 4.16
CA ALA A 63 11.57 -16.52 4.00
C ALA A 63 12.12 -15.93 2.69
N ASN A 64 11.36 -16.02 1.59
CA ASN A 64 11.71 -15.39 0.32
C ASN A 64 11.76 -13.87 0.46
N PHE A 65 10.77 -13.27 1.12
CA PHE A 65 10.73 -11.84 1.38
C PHE A 65 11.99 -11.34 2.11
N ARG A 66 12.40 -12.01 3.19
CA ARG A 66 13.66 -11.67 3.90
C ARG A 66 14.90 -11.76 3.02
N ARG A 67 14.94 -12.68 2.05
CA ARG A 67 16.03 -12.78 1.07
C ARG A 67 16.02 -11.59 0.11
N VAL A 68 14.83 -11.14 -0.32
CA VAL A 68 14.70 -9.93 -1.15
C VAL A 68 15.12 -8.69 -0.38
N GLU A 69 14.75 -8.55 0.89
CA GLU A 69 15.21 -7.44 1.75
C GLU A 69 16.74 -7.43 1.89
N ALA A 70 17.34 -8.57 2.23
CA ALA A 70 18.79 -8.68 2.36
C ALA A 70 19.51 -8.36 1.04
N GLU A 71 18.96 -8.79 -0.10
CA GLU A 71 19.53 -8.51 -1.41
C GLU A 71 19.36 -7.04 -1.81
N ARG A 72 18.22 -6.41 -1.50
CA ARG A 72 17.99 -4.97 -1.66
C ARG A 72 19.07 -4.17 -0.95
N ASP A 73 19.27 -4.49 0.33
CA ASP A 73 20.20 -3.80 1.22
C ASP A 73 21.65 -4.05 0.75
N ARG A 74 21.98 -5.27 0.31
CA ARG A 74 23.29 -5.63 -0.26
C ARG A 74 23.61 -4.84 -1.54
N LEU A 75 22.60 -4.59 -2.37
CA LEU A 75 22.72 -3.83 -3.61
C LEU A 75 22.57 -2.31 -3.42
N ASP A 76 22.35 -1.84 -2.18
CA ASP A 76 22.05 -0.44 -1.84
C ASP A 76 20.92 0.17 -2.71
N ARG A 77 19.86 -0.61 -2.95
CA ARG A 77 18.73 -0.18 -3.78
C ARG A 77 17.69 0.54 -2.95
N ARG A 78 17.29 1.73 -3.40
CA ARG A 78 16.28 2.58 -2.74
C ARG A 78 14.83 2.21 -3.06
N VAL A 79 14.56 0.97 -3.41
CA VAL A 79 13.19 0.52 -3.73
C VAL A 79 12.42 0.23 -2.46
N ARG A 80 11.12 0.56 -2.46
CA ARG A 80 10.24 0.28 -1.31
C ARG A 80 9.63 -1.10 -1.47
N LEU A 81 9.54 -1.83 -0.37
CA LEU A 81 9.02 -3.19 -0.36
C LEU A 81 7.76 -3.24 0.49
N PHE A 82 6.69 -3.82 -0.04
CA PHE A 82 5.43 -4.02 0.68
C PHE A 82 4.95 -5.46 0.50
N TYR A 83 5.01 -6.26 1.57
CA TYR A 83 4.73 -7.69 1.52
C TYR A 83 3.41 -8.04 2.21
N LEU A 84 2.54 -8.74 1.47
CA LEU A 84 1.27 -9.29 1.94
C LEU A 84 1.39 -10.80 2.12
N SER A 85 1.61 -11.23 3.37
CA SER A 85 1.82 -12.64 3.71
C SER A 85 0.62 -13.53 3.36
N GLU A 86 -0.59 -13.06 3.63
CA GLU A 86 -1.85 -13.78 3.34
C GLU A 86 -2.03 -14.08 1.85
N LYS A 87 -1.47 -13.22 0.98
CA LYS A 87 -1.54 -13.37 -0.47
C LYS A 87 -0.25 -13.92 -1.09
N SER A 88 0.78 -14.20 -0.29
CA SER A 88 2.12 -14.54 -0.78
C SER A 88 2.59 -13.60 -1.91
N THR A 89 2.31 -12.30 -1.75
CA THR A 89 2.53 -11.29 -2.80
C THR A 89 3.42 -10.17 -2.27
N LEU A 90 4.42 -9.78 -3.05
CA LEU A 90 5.32 -8.67 -2.77
C LEU A 90 5.12 -7.58 -3.83
N PHE A 91 4.89 -6.36 -3.36
CA PHE A 91 4.94 -5.15 -4.17
C PHE A 91 6.30 -4.49 -3.99
N ILE A 92 6.89 -4.09 -5.10
CA ILE A 92 8.17 -3.37 -5.14
C ILE A 92 7.92 -2.06 -5.86
N THR A 93 8.07 -0.94 -5.15
CA THR A 93 7.91 0.40 -5.71
C THR A 93 9.26 0.96 -6.13
N ILE A 94 9.30 1.51 -7.35
CA ILE A 94 10.47 2.16 -7.95
C ILE A 94 10.29 3.68 -7.77
N PRO A 95 11.18 4.36 -7.03
CA PRO A 95 11.07 5.80 -6.77
C PRO A 95 11.46 6.62 -8.02
N THR A 96 10.57 6.65 -9.01
CA THR A 96 10.75 7.51 -10.19
C THR A 96 10.40 8.96 -9.85
N ALA A 97 10.92 9.94 -10.60
CA ALA A 97 10.61 11.35 -10.33
C ALA A 97 9.10 11.67 -10.38
N PRO A 98 8.32 11.17 -11.36
CA PRO A 98 6.86 11.33 -11.35
C PRO A 98 6.20 10.68 -10.13
N HIS A 99 6.65 9.49 -9.75
CA HIS A 99 6.15 8.78 -8.59
C HIS A 99 6.37 9.58 -7.29
N GLU A 100 7.61 10.00 -7.04
CA GLU A 100 7.97 10.79 -5.85
C GLU A 100 7.22 12.12 -5.79
N THR A 101 7.09 12.79 -6.93
CA THR A 101 6.37 14.06 -7.02
C THR A 101 4.90 13.88 -6.70
N GLY A 102 4.27 12.83 -7.25
CA GLY A 102 2.83 12.65 -7.09
C GLY A 102 2.45 12.24 -5.66
N HIS A 103 3.16 11.30 -5.04
CA HIS A 103 2.81 10.90 -3.67
C HIS A 103 3.14 12.03 -2.68
N GLY A 104 4.23 12.78 -2.93
CA GLY A 104 4.58 13.97 -2.15
C GLY A 104 3.52 15.07 -2.27
N TYR A 105 3.02 15.34 -3.48
CA TYR A 105 1.92 16.28 -3.70
C TYR A 105 0.65 15.88 -2.95
N LEU A 106 0.23 14.62 -3.04
CA LEU A 106 -0.93 14.10 -2.32
C LEU A 106 -0.76 14.24 -0.80
N TYR A 107 0.42 13.89 -0.29
CA TYR A 107 0.72 14.01 1.13
C TYR A 107 0.64 15.47 1.60
N ASN A 108 1.17 16.40 0.82
CA ASN A 108 1.10 17.83 1.12
C ASN A 108 -0.35 18.34 1.20
N LEU A 109 -1.26 17.85 0.34
CA LEU A 109 -2.67 18.21 0.42
C LEU A 109 -3.31 17.73 1.73
N VAL A 110 -3.00 16.50 2.14
CA VAL A 110 -3.49 15.95 3.42
C VAL A 110 -2.93 16.73 4.60
N GLU A 111 -1.64 17.05 4.58
CA GLU A 111 -1.00 17.86 5.61
C GLU A 111 -1.64 19.26 5.70
N GLN A 112 -1.88 19.93 4.57
CA GLN A 112 -2.56 21.23 4.55
C GLN A 112 -3.96 21.15 5.18
N ALA A 113 -4.73 20.10 4.89
CA ALA A 113 -6.04 19.91 5.50
C ALA A 113 -5.93 19.74 7.03
N ILE A 114 -4.94 18.98 7.52
CA ILE A 114 -4.66 18.81 8.95
C ILE A 114 -4.30 20.15 9.61
N TRP A 115 -3.49 20.96 8.92
CA TRP A 115 -3.15 22.31 9.38
C TRP A 115 -4.36 23.23 9.47
N GLN A 116 -5.24 23.21 8.46
CA GLN A 116 -6.47 24.00 8.45
C GLN A 116 -7.44 23.60 9.57
N MET A 117 -7.40 22.35 10.02
CA MET A 117 -8.14 21.88 11.20
C MET A 117 -7.50 22.27 12.54
N GLY A 118 -6.33 22.93 12.54
CA GLY A 118 -5.61 23.30 13.76
C GLY A 118 -5.02 22.11 14.52
N ALA A 119 -4.79 20.98 13.85
CA ALA A 119 -4.30 19.73 14.45
C ALA A 119 -2.83 19.42 14.11
N ASN A 120 -2.09 20.41 13.59
CA ASN A 120 -0.71 20.22 13.13
C ASN A 120 0.27 19.88 14.26
N ASP A 121 0.05 20.43 15.46
CA ASP A 121 0.85 20.15 16.66
C ASP A 121 0.59 18.75 17.24
N GLN A 122 -0.52 18.12 16.82
CA GLN A 122 -0.96 16.76 17.18
C GLN A 122 -0.67 15.73 16.09
N TRP A 123 -0.10 16.12 14.95
CA TRP A 123 0.22 15.22 13.85
C TRP A 123 1.73 14.93 13.76
N ARG A 124 2.07 13.71 13.34
CA ARG A 124 3.44 13.26 13.11
C ARG A 124 3.56 12.73 11.70
N ASN A 125 4.51 13.28 10.97
CA ASN A 125 4.89 12.78 9.66
C ASN A 125 5.85 11.60 9.83
N TYR A 126 5.55 10.50 9.14
CA TYR A 126 6.41 9.32 9.08
C TYR A 126 7.04 9.15 7.68
N TYR A 127 6.53 9.81 6.64
CA TYR A 127 7.05 9.70 5.27
C TYR A 127 7.23 8.23 4.85
N ALA A 128 8.35 7.88 4.19
CA ALA A 128 8.68 6.53 3.78
C ALA A 128 9.31 5.66 4.89
N THR A 129 8.88 5.83 6.15
CA THR A 129 9.37 5.01 7.25
C THR A 129 8.96 3.55 7.06
N LYS A 130 9.91 2.63 7.23
CA LYS A 130 9.63 1.19 7.29
C LYS A 130 8.93 0.83 8.59
N PHE A 131 7.79 0.16 8.49
CA PHE A 131 7.08 -0.34 9.67
C PHE A 131 7.32 -1.84 9.86
N PRO A 132 7.98 -2.24 10.97
CA PRO A 132 8.25 -3.63 11.25
C PRO A 132 6.96 -4.37 11.63
N ILE A 133 6.98 -5.67 11.37
CA ILE A 133 5.89 -6.62 11.62
C ILE A 133 5.42 -6.53 13.09
N SER A 134 4.13 -6.30 13.32
CA SER A 134 3.51 -6.61 14.63
C SER A 134 3.59 -8.12 14.84
N LYS A 135 4.26 -8.56 15.92
CA LYS A 135 4.55 -9.97 16.26
C LYS A 135 3.50 -10.97 15.72
N GLY A 136 3.85 -11.70 14.65
CA GLY A 136 3.06 -12.83 14.13
C GLY A 136 2.43 -12.69 12.74
N GLY A 137 2.30 -11.47 12.18
CA GLY A 137 1.56 -11.26 10.92
C GLY A 137 2.33 -11.53 9.62
N GLY A 138 3.66 -11.66 9.67
CA GLY A 138 4.51 -11.91 8.50
C GLY A 138 4.56 -10.78 7.45
N SER A 139 3.63 -9.82 7.47
CA SER A 139 3.55 -8.68 6.55
C SER A 139 4.35 -7.49 7.09
N SER A 140 5.17 -6.88 6.24
CA SER A 140 5.94 -5.66 6.52
C SER A 140 5.84 -4.75 5.30
N GLY A 141 5.94 -3.44 5.51
CA GLY A 141 6.02 -2.53 4.38
C GLY A 141 6.56 -1.16 4.69
N GLU A 142 6.92 -0.50 3.61
CA GLU A 142 7.33 0.89 3.51
C GLU A 142 6.30 1.56 2.60
N GLY A 143 5.44 2.42 3.17
CA GLY A 143 4.53 3.21 2.34
C GLY A 143 5.26 4.36 1.65
N ASP A 144 4.71 4.90 0.57
CA ASP A 144 5.32 6.05 -0.11
C ASP A 144 5.29 7.32 0.75
N SER A 145 4.21 7.53 1.49
CA SER A 145 4.13 8.56 2.52
C SER A 145 3.18 8.17 3.65
N ALA A 146 3.54 8.49 4.88
CA ALA A 146 2.75 8.12 6.03
C ALA A 146 2.67 9.22 7.10
N GLY A 147 1.61 9.18 7.91
CA GLY A 147 1.40 10.11 9.01
C GLY A 147 0.43 9.57 10.06
N GLY A 148 0.39 10.20 11.24
CA GLY A 148 -0.60 9.86 12.25
C GLY A 148 -0.56 10.76 13.48
N PRO A 149 -1.54 10.62 14.39
CA PRO A 149 -1.56 11.38 15.63
C PRO A 149 -0.32 11.14 16.51
N ARG A 150 0.26 12.20 17.07
CA ARG A 150 1.38 12.19 18.02
C ARG A 150 1.03 11.51 19.34
N THR A 151 -0.24 11.52 19.74
CA THR A 151 -0.72 11.02 21.03
C THR A 151 -0.51 9.53 21.26
N LYS A 152 -0.07 8.78 20.24
CA LYS A 152 0.52 7.44 20.41
C LYS A 152 1.92 7.53 21.05
N ASN A 153 1.97 8.07 22.27
CA ASN A 153 3.12 8.13 23.19
C ASN A 153 3.45 6.76 23.81
N SER A 154 3.41 5.69 23.05
CA SER A 154 3.94 4.41 23.51
C SER A 154 5.04 4.02 22.56
N ASP A 155 6.24 3.84 23.09
CA ASP A 155 7.50 3.21 22.63
C ASP A 155 7.44 2.12 21.54
N ARG A 156 6.58 2.28 20.55
CA ARG A 156 6.19 1.27 19.58
C ARG A 156 6.40 1.88 18.22
N SER A 157 7.67 1.86 17.80
CA SER A 157 8.10 1.79 16.40
C SER A 157 7.53 0.58 15.64
N THR A 158 6.50 -0.09 16.17
CA THR A 158 5.94 -1.36 15.73
C THR A 158 4.48 -1.23 15.29
N TYR A 159 3.91 -0.02 15.31
CA TYR A 159 2.57 0.22 14.80
C TYR A 159 2.60 0.82 13.41
N TRP A 160 1.68 0.33 12.58
CA TRP A 160 1.33 1.01 11.35
C TRP A 160 0.80 2.42 11.64
N PRO A 161 1.15 3.40 10.79
CA PRO A 161 0.64 4.76 10.88
C PRO A 161 -0.85 4.79 10.54
N THR A 162 -1.53 5.85 10.97
CA THR A 162 -2.97 6.03 10.70
C THR A 162 -3.21 6.38 9.22
N LEU A 163 -2.31 7.12 8.59
CA LEU A 163 -2.33 7.41 7.17
C LEU A 163 -1.17 6.69 6.49
N VAL A 164 -1.48 5.97 5.41
CA VAL A 164 -0.51 5.42 4.45
C VAL A 164 -0.99 5.79 3.05
N ILE A 165 -0.23 6.64 2.39
CA ILE A 165 -0.36 6.92 0.96
C ILE A 165 0.58 5.95 0.24
N GLU A 166 -0.01 5.20 -0.67
CA GLU A 166 0.69 4.42 -1.69
C GLU A 166 0.29 5.03 -3.02
N MET A 167 1.25 5.24 -3.91
CA MET A 167 1.04 5.68 -5.27
C MET A 167 1.50 4.59 -6.22
N GLY A 168 0.82 4.45 -7.34
CA GLY A 168 1.27 3.58 -8.41
C GLY A 168 0.63 4.01 -9.72
N ALA A 169 1.40 4.03 -10.79
CA ALA A 169 0.86 4.23 -12.12
C ALA A 169 0.26 2.90 -12.60
N GLN A 170 -1.05 2.73 -12.46
CA GLN A 170 -1.70 1.60 -13.11
C GLN A 170 -1.63 1.78 -14.62
N HIS A 171 -0.87 0.91 -15.27
CA HIS A 171 -0.95 0.74 -16.71
C HIS A 171 -2.33 0.18 -17.07
N THR A 172 -3.25 1.06 -17.48
CA THR A 172 -4.34 0.63 -18.37
C THR A 172 -3.70 0.25 -19.70
N ARG A 173 -3.33 -1.02 -19.85
CA ARG A 173 -2.65 -1.59 -21.03
C ARG A 173 -3.42 -1.37 -22.34
N GLU A 174 -4.67 -0.91 -22.28
CA GLU A 174 -5.59 -0.81 -23.42
C GLU A 174 -6.03 0.61 -23.78
N ARG A 175 -5.55 1.67 -23.09
CA ARG A 175 -5.99 3.04 -23.40
C ARG A 175 -4.82 4.03 -23.50
N PRO A 176 -4.36 4.38 -24.71
CA PRO A 176 -3.21 5.27 -24.92
C PRO A 176 -3.42 6.74 -24.48
N HIS A 177 -4.56 7.12 -23.88
CA HIS A 177 -4.91 8.52 -23.62
C HIS A 177 -5.55 8.82 -22.24
N VAL A 178 -5.42 7.95 -21.24
CA VAL A 178 -5.90 8.30 -19.89
C VAL A 178 -4.80 9.09 -19.16
N PRO A 179 -5.06 10.32 -18.67
CA PRO A 179 -4.12 11.02 -17.82
C PRO A 179 -3.83 10.20 -16.56
N PHE A 180 -2.63 10.35 -16.02
CA PHE A 180 -2.19 9.74 -14.76
C PHE A 180 -3.30 9.83 -13.70
N GLN A 181 -3.77 8.69 -13.21
CA GLN A 181 -4.76 8.60 -12.13
C GLN A 181 -4.06 8.11 -10.86
N PRO A 182 -3.73 9.01 -9.91
CA PRO A 182 -3.22 8.58 -8.62
C PRO A 182 -4.29 7.82 -7.84
N CYS A 183 -3.92 6.69 -7.24
CA CYS A 183 -4.69 6.02 -6.20
C CYS A 183 -4.11 6.38 -4.82
N TRP A 184 -4.93 6.37 -3.77
CA TRP A 184 -4.49 6.56 -2.38
C TRP A 184 -5.45 5.85 -1.42
N SER A 185 -5.01 5.59 -0.18
CA SER A 185 -5.82 4.90 0.84
C SER A 185 -5.73 5.58 2.21
N LEU A 186 -6.80 5.47 3.00
CA LEU A 186 -6.81 5.81 4.42
C LEU A 186 -7.05 4.51 5.21
N ARG A 187 -6.24 4.22 6.21
CA ARG A 187 -6.41 3.03 7.07
C ARG A 187 -6.87 3.44 8.46
N PRO A 188 -8.11 3.16 8.89
CA PRO A 188 -8.48 3.37 10.28
C PRO A 188 -7.64 2.48 11.19
N ASP A 189 -7.29 2.99 12.37
CA ASP A 189 -6.57 2.22 13.37
C ASP A 189 -7.49 1.33 14.22
N ASN A 190 -6.85 0.35 14.88
CA ASN A 190 -7.33 -0.50 15.97
C ASN A 190 -7.85 -1.92 15.64
N GLY A 191 -6.96 -2.88 15.93
CA GLY A 191 -7.25 -3.99 16.84
C GLY A 191 -8.12 -5.14 16.35
N SER A 192 -8.80 -4.98 15.23
CA SER A 192 -9.62 -6.03 14.62
C SER A 192 -8.76 -6.84 13.65
N ARG A 193 -8.95 -8.16 13.65
CA ARG A 193 -8.38 -9.09 12.67
C ARG A 193 -8.46 -8.50 11.26
N TYR A 194 -7.50 -8.86 10.39
CA TYR A 194 -7.53 -8.61 8.95
C TYR A 194 -8.82 -9.20 8.32
N HIS A 195 -9.96 -8.56 8.52
CA HIS A 195 -11.20 -8.84 7.82
C HIS A 195 -11.30 -7.84 6.68
N GLY A 196 -10.61 -8.15 5.59
CA GLY A 196 -11.13 -8.05 4.22
C GLY A 196 -11.79 -6.76 3.72
N LEU A 197 -11.64 -5.60 4.36
CA LEU A 197 -12.17 -4.33 3.83
C LEU A 197 -11.08 -3.39 3.29
N ALA A 198 -9.80 -3.79 3.39
CA ALA A 198 -8.67 -3.01 2.92
C ALA A 198 -8.31 -3.27 1.45
N LEU A 199 -9.28 -3.56 0.57
CA LEU A 199 -9.05 -3.76 -0.87
C LEU A 199 -10.18 -3.23 -1.78
N ASN A 200 -11.39 -2.97 -1.26
CA ASN A 200 -12.56 -2.66 -2.10
C ASN A 200 -12.70 -1.17 -2.49
N GLN A 201 -11.82 -0.29 -2.01
CA GLN A 201 -11.69 1.09 -2.48
C GLN A 201 -10.42 1.32 -3.31
N PHE A 202 -9.66 0.27 -3.62
CA PHE A 202 -8.32 0.39 -4.18
C PHE A 202 -8.33 0.79 -5.66
N TYR A 203 -9.49 0.79 -6.34
CA TYR A 203 -9.55 0.91 -7.80
C TYR A 203 -10.72 1.74 -8.36
N LYS A 204 -11.54 2.40 -7.52
CA LYS A 204 -12.57 3.36 -7.99
C LYS A 204 -12.21 4.80 -7.63
N CYS A 205 -11.27 5.39 -8.37
CA CYS A 205 -11.12 6.84 -8.41
C CYS A 205 -12.21 7.43 -9.32
N ARG A 206 -13.40 7.69 -8.77
CA ARG A 206 -14.27 8.74 -9.32
C ARG A 206 -13.77 10.06 -8.75
N SER A 207 -13.51 11.02 -9.64
CA SER A 207 -13.17 12.40 -9.30
C SER A 207 -14.14 12.92 -8.23
N LEU A 208 -13.66 13.12 -7.00
CA LEU A 208 -14.33 14.02 -6.07
C LEU A 208 -13.87 15.42 -6.46
N VAL A 209 -14.69 16.09 -7.26
CA VAL A 209 -14.63 17.55 -7.36
C VAL A 209 -15.18 18.06 -6.04
N VAL A 210 -14.33 18.70 -5.24
CA VAL A 210 -14.77 19.50 -4.08
C VAL A 210 -15.30 20.83 -4.61
#